data_AF-A0A178XFE1-F1
#
_entry.id   AF-A0A178XFE1-F1
#
_cell.length_a   1.000
_cell.length_b   1.000
_cell.length_c   1.000
_cell.angle_alpha   90.00
_cell.angle_beta   90.00
_cell.angle_gamma   90.00
#
_symmetry.space_group_name_H-M   'P 1'
#
loop_
_entity.id
_entity.type
_entity.pdbx_description
1 polymer ?
#
loop_
_entity_poly.entity_id
_entity_poly.type
_entity_poly.pdbx_seq_one_letter_code
_entity_poly.pdbx_strand_id
1 'polypeptide(L)' 'MTGNFPRVVPREFRVQLPSDVPPGRYAAVVQAVVGVLAAADVLSGASVVVDDLARDEDLNDVFDQFSALYPWSQC' A
#
# COMPACT_ATOMS: atom_id res chain seq x y z
N MET A 1 -35.48 -7.83 10.50
CA MET A 1 -34.24 -8.62 10.66
C MET A 1 -33.13 -7.66 11.02
N THR A 2 -32.78 -7.53 12.31
CA THR A 2 -31.65 -6.73 12.77
C THR A 2 -30.44 -7.66 12.94
N GLY A 3 -29.63 -7.77 11.89
CA GLY A 3 -28.39 -8.54 11.93
C GLY A 3 -27.39 -7.87 12.85
N ASN A 4 -26.95 -8.61 13.87
CA ASN A 4 -25.89 -8.19 14.78
C ASN A 4 -24.56 -8.37 14.04
N PHE A 5 -24.12 -7.36 13.29
CA PHE A 5 -22.81 -7.41 12.64
C PHE A 5 -21.73 -7.16 13.69
N PRO A 6 -20.73 -8.05 13.82
CA PRO A 6 -19.61 -7.81 14.72
C PRO A 6 -18.93 -6.49 14.32
N ARG A 7 -18.81 -5.58 15.29
CA ARG A 7 -18.17 -4.28 15.11
C ARG A 7 -16.67 -4.55 14.87
N VAL A 8 -16.23 -4.49 13.61
CA VAL A 8 -14.82 -4.60 13.26
C VAL A 8 -14.12 -3.35 13.79
N VAL A 9 -13.21 -3.51 14.75
CA VAL A 9 -12.34 -2.43 15.19
C VAL A 9 -11.25 -2.27 14.13
N PRO A 10 -11.11 -1.10 13.48
CA PRO A 10 -10.08 -0.89 12.48
C PRO A 10 -8.69 -1.04 13.13
N ARG A 11 -7.83 -1.82 12.50
CA ARG A 11 -6.42 -1.95 12.87
C ARG A 11 -5.62 -1.00 12.00
N GLU A 12 -4.79 -0.17 12.62
CA GLU A 12 -3.99 0.82 11.93
C GLU A 12 -2.50 0.46 12.04
N PHE A 13 -1.79 0.57 10.92
CA PHE A 13 -0.35 0.45 10.83
C PHE A 13 0.21 1.76 10.29
N ARG A 14 1.11 2.40 11.05
CA ARG A 14 1.75 3.66 10.66
C ARG A 14 3.24 3.44 10.50
N VAL A 15 3.79 3.89 9.38
CA VAL A 15 5.23 3.93 9.13
C VAL A 15 5.62 5.39 8.99
N GLN A 16 6.52 5.85 9.84
CA GLN A 16 7.13 7.16 9.69
C GLN A 16 8.46 7.00 8.98
N LEU A 17 8.63 7.67 7.85
CA LEU A 17 9.88 7.70 7.10
C LEU A 17 10.69 8.95 7.45
N PRO A 18 12.03 8.92 7.25
CA PRO A 18 12.84 10.13 7.31
C PRO A 18 12.31 11.20 6.34
N SER A 19 12.34 12.46 6.76
CA SER A 19 11.78 13.58 5.98
C SER A 19 12.53 13.89 4.69
N ASP A 20 13.73 13.35 4.53
CA ASP A 20 14.61 13.54 3.38
C ASP A 20 14.57 12.39 2.38
N VAL A 21 13.63 11.44 2.55
CA VAL A 21 13.43 10.35 1.57
C VAL A 21 12.93 10.95 0.24
N PRO A 22 13.63 10.70 -0.87
CA PRO A 22 13.15 11.13 -2.19
C PRO A 22 11.81 10.47 -2.57
N PRO A 23 10.94 11.15 -3.33
CA PRO A 23 9.59 10.66 -3.67
C PRO A 23 9.56 9.23 -4.24
N GLY A 24 10.44 8.90 -5.19
CA GLY A 24 10.49 7.54 -5.75
C GLY A 24 10.87 6.45 -4.74
N ARG A 25 11.71 6.76 -3.74
CA ARG A 25 12.03 5.82 -2.66
C ARG A 25 10.89 5.71 -1.65
N TYR A 26 10.18 6.82 -1.40
CA TYR A 26 8.97 6.83 -0.60
C TYR A 26 7.93 5.88 -1.21
N ALA A 27 7.65 6.05 -2.51
CA ALA A 27 6.72 5.21 -3.26
C ALA A 27 7.10 3.72 -3.22
N ALA A 28 8.39 3.40 -3.36
CA ALA A 28 8.88 2.02 -3.25
C ALA A 28 8.62 1.40 -1.87
N VAL A 29 8.79 2.16 -0.78
CA VAL A 29 8.51 1.69 0.57
C VAL A 29 7.01 1.45 0.77
N VAL A 30 6.16 2.36 0.28
CA VAL A 30 4.69 2.18 0.32
C VAL A 30 4.30 0.89 -0.38
N GLN A 31 4.79 0.65 -1.60
CA GLN A 31 4.49 -0.56 -2.36
C GLN A 31 5.01 -1.83 -1.67
N ALA A 32 6.20 -1.79 -1.06
CA ALA A 32 6.74 -2.93 -0.31
C ALA A 32 5.86 -3.28 0.90
N VAL A 33 5.40 -2.28 1.67
CA VAL A 33 4.48 -2.48 2.80
C VAL A 33 3.15 -3.07 2.33
N VAL A 34 2.57 -2.51 1.25
CA VAL A 34 1.34 -3.04 0.65
C VAL A 34 1.53 -4.49 0.23
N GLY A 35 2.65 -4.82 -0.41
CA GLY A 35 2.97 -6.19 -0.82
C GLY A 35 3.03 -7.17 0.36
N VAL A 36 3.66 -6.78 1.48
CA VAL A 36 3.70 -7.60 2.70
C VAL A 36 2.31 -7.81 3.29
N LEU A 37 1.50 -6.76 3.38
CA LEU A 37 0.13 -6.84 3.92
C LEU A 37 -0.80 -7.66 3.03
N ALA A 38 -0.63 -7.58 1.71
CA ALA A 38 -1.33 -8.41 0.74
C ALA A 38 -0.94 -9.88 0.88
N ALA A 39 0.36 -10.19 0.99
CA ALA A 39 0.84 -11.56 1.18
C ALA A 39 0.36 -12.19 2.51
N ALA A 40 0.06 -11.37 3.52
CA ALA A 40 -0.49 -11.80 4.80
C ALA A 40 -2.04 -11.87 4.81
N ASP A 41 -2.71 -11.62 3.68
CA ASP A 41 -4.18 -11.59 3.53
C ASP A 41 -4.88 -10.55 4.45
N VAL A 42 -4.18 -9.45 4.76
CA VAL A 42 -4.68 -8.38 5.66
C VAL A 42 -5.14 -7.14 4.87
N LEU A 43 -4.93 -7.12 3.55
CA LEU A 43 -5.21 -5.95 2.72
C LEU A 43 -6.69 -5.82 2.29
N SER A 44 -7.51 -6.85 2.50
CA SER A 44 -8.91 -6.83 2.04
C SER A 44 -9.71 -5.74 2.77
N GLY A 45 -10.07 -4.67 2.05
CA GLY A 45 -10.74 -3.49 2.62
C GLY A 45 -9.81 -2.49 3.32
N ALA A 46 -8.49 -2.60 3.12
CA ALA A 46 -7.53 -1.62 3.63
C ALA A 46 -7.47 -0.37 2.73
N SER A 47 -7.13 0.76 3.34
CA SER A 47 -6.80 2.00 2.63
C SER A 47 -5.40 2.43 3.04
N VAL A 48 -4.63 2.90 2.06
CA VAL A 48 -3.30 3.48 2.29
C VAL A 48 -3.46 4.99 2.23
N VAL A 49 -3.06 5.66 3.30
CA VAL A 49 -2.98 7.13 3.33
C VAL A 49 -1.51 7.50 3.29
N VAL A 50 -1.12 8.13 2.19
CA VAL A 50 0.22 8.63 1.93
C VAL A 50 0.27 10.12 2.30
N ASP A 51 1.38 10.60 2.85
CA ASP A 51 1.59 12.03 3.06
C ASP A 51 1.98 12.75 1.75
N ASP A 52 2.06 14.08 1.77
CA ASP A 52 2.26 14.90 0.56
C ASP A 52 3.69 14.79 -0.05
N LEU A 53 4.54 13.86 0.42
CA LEU A 53 5.92 13.69 -0.06
C LEU A 53 6.03 12.90 -1.37
N ALA A 54 5.01 12.13 -1.75
CA ALA A 54 4.94 11.43 -3.05
C ALA A 54 3.66 11.81 -3.77
N ARG A 55 3.77 12.12 -5.07
CA ARG A 55 2.60 12.36 -5.91
C ARG A 55 2.02 11.02 -6.37
N ASP A 56 0.76 11.06 -6.79
CA ASP A 56 0.09 9.89 -7.37
C ASP A 56 0.86 9.33 -8.58
N GLU A 57 1.47 10.20 -9.39
CA GLU A 57 2.37 9.83 -10.49
C GLU A 57 3.59 9.01 -10.02
N ASP A 58 4.25 9.40 -8.93
CA ASP A 58 5.38 8.64 -8.37
C ASP A 58 4.95 7.25 -7.87
N LEU A 59 3.76 7.17 -7.27
CA LEU A 59 3.20 5.92 -6.75
C LEU A 59 2.84 4.95 -7.88
N ASN A 60 2.28 5.46 -8.97
CA ASN A 60 1.92 4.68 -10.15
C ASN A 60 3.15 4.23 -10.93
N ASP A 61 4.15 5.09 -11.14
CA ASP A 61 5.40 4.72 -11.84
C ASP A 61 6.10 3.55 -11.14
N VAL A 62 6.16 3.58 -9.80
CA VAL A 62 6.75 2.50 -9.01
C VAL A 62 5.87 1.26 -9.00
N PHE A 63 4.55 1.41 -8.94
CA PHE A 63 3.62 0.28 -9.10
C PHE A 63 3.81 -0.41 -10.45
N ASP A 64 3.92 0.34 -11.54
CA ASP A 64 4.14 -0.19 -12.89
C ASP A 64 5.47 -0.94 -12.98
N GLN A 65 6.54 -0.39 -12.38
CA GLN A 65 7.84 -1.06 -12.33
C GLN A 65 7.77 -2.40 -11.56
N PHE A 66 7.07 -2.46 -10.43
CA PHE A 66 6.92 -3.69 -9.65
C PHE A 66 5.95 -4.68 -10.29
N SER A 67 4.84 -4.20 -10.83
CA SER A 67 3.82 -5.04 -11.44
C SER A 67 4.35 -5.72 -12.70
N ALA A 68 5.29 -5.09 -13.42
CA ALA A 68 6.03 -5.73 -14.51
C ALA A 68 6.81 -7.00 -14.09
N LEU A 69 7.11 -7.16 -12.79
CA LEU A 69 7.80 -8.34 -12.25
C LEU A 69 6.85 -9.45 -11.81
N TYR A 70 5.52 -9.26 -11.87
CA TYR A 70 4.59 -10.31 -11.47
C TYR A 70 4.57 -11.48 -12.47
N PRO A 71 4.36 -12.73 -11.99
CA PRO A 71 4.37 -13.91 -12.85
C PRO A 71 3.35 -13.89 -13.99
N TRP A 72 2.25 -13.16 -13.84
CA TRP A 72 1.17 -13.03 -14.82
C TRP A 72 1.32 -11.83 -15.76
N SER A 73 2.38 -11.03 -15.61
CA SER A 73 2.61 -9.82 -16.40
C SER A 73 3.23 -10.08 -17.77
N GLN A 74 3.60 -11.33 -18.05
CA GLN A 74 4.17 -11.77 -19.32
C GLN A 74 3.16 -12.49 -20.23
N CYS A 75 1.86 -12.31 -20.00
CA CYS A 75 0.80 -12.92 -20.80
C CYS A 75 0.38 -12.03 -21.98
#